data_AF-A0AAU3D525-F1
#
_entry.id   AF-A0AAU3D525-F1
#
_cell.length_a   1.000
_cell.length_b   1.000
_cell.length_c   1.000
_cell.angle_alpha   90.00
_cell.angle_beta   90.00
_cell.angle_gamma   90.00
#
_symmetry.space_group_name_H-M   'P 1'
#
loop_
_entity.id
_entity.type
_entity.pdbx_description
1 polymer ?
#
loop_
_entity_poly.entity_id
_entity_poly.type
_entity_poly.pdbx_seq_one_letter_code
_entity_poly.pdbx_strand_id
1 'polypeptide(L)' 'MFDANFYDVLTDEEFWVSGPKRDRTDTRYGPSTPEIESEAVDAYRVFLEGAPLPGRENG' A
#
# COMPACT_ATOMS: atom_id res chain seq x y z
N MET A 1 14.45 0.80 -17.91
CA MET A 1 14.10 0.03 -16.71
C MET A 1 13.07 0.88 -16.00
N PHE A 2 11.80 0.45 -16.00
CA PHE A 2 10.71 1.20 -15.37
C PHE A 2 10.96 1.23 -13.86
N ASP A 3 10.92 2.40 -13.25
CA ASP A 3 11.05 2.59 -11.80
C ASP A 3 9.67 2.69 -11.14
N ALA A 4 8.74 1.87 -11.65
CA ALA A 4 7.32 1.84 -11.29
C ALA A 4 6.82 0.40 -11.27
N ASN A 5 5.85 0.11 -10.39
CA ASN A 5 5.17 -1.18 -10.32
C ASN A 5 3.65 -1.06 -10.56
N PHE A 6 3.17 0.16 -10.80
CA PHE A 6 1.79 0.48 -11.12
C PHE A 6 1.77 1.56 -12.21
N TYR A 7 0.87 1.43 -13.16
CA TYR A 7 0.69 2.36 -14.28
C TYR A 7 -0.79 2.64 -14.45
N ASP A 8 -1.17 3.92 -14.41
CA ASP A 8 -2.55 4.36 -14.63
C ASP A 8 -2.77 4.62 -16.12
N VAL A 9 -3.52 3.72 -16.77
CA VAL A 9 -3.84 3.81 -18.21
C VAL A 9 -4.75 4.98 -18.57
N LEU A 10 -5.45 5.57 -17.60
CA LEU A 10 -6.35 6.69 -17.82
C LEU A 10 -5.59 8.02 -17.81
N THR A 11 -4.55 8.13 -16.97
CA THR A 11 -3.77 9.37 -16.81
C THR A 11 -2.38 9.32 -17.44
N ASP A 12 -1.92 8.15 -17.90
CA ASP A 12 -0.56 7.90 -18.41
C ASP A 12 0.52 8.14 -17.33
N GLU A 13 0.16 7.96 -16.05
CA GLU A 13 1.06 8.17 -14.91
C GLU A 13 1.67 6.86 -14.39
N GLU A 14 2.93 6.94 -13.97
CA GLU A 14 3.70 5.83 -13.42
C GLU A 14 3.90 6.01 -11.90
N PHE A 15 3.57 4.97 -11.13
CA PHE A 15 3.67 4.98 -9.68
C PHE A 15 4.48 3.80 -9.14
N TRP A 16 5.16 4.04 -8.02
CA TRP A 16 5.70 2.98 -7.19
C TRP A 16 4.83 2.84 -5.94
N VAL A 17 4.02 1.78 -5.89
CA VAL A 17 3.13 1.50 -4.77
C VAL A 17 3.79 0.44 -3.88
N SER A 18 4.14 0.81 -2.66
CA SER A 18 4.49 -0.16 -1.63
C SER A 18 3.20 -0.76 -1.06
N GLY A 19 3.10 -2.10 -1.00
CA GLY A 19 1.97 -2.73 -0.31
C GLY A 19 1.95 -2.33 1.17
N PRO A 20 0.78 -2.33 1.84
CA PRO A 20 0.69 -1.95 3.25
C PRO A 20 1.61 -2.84 4.10
N LYS A 21 2.45 -2.21 4.92
CA LYS A 21 3.37 -2.91 5.81
C LYS A 21 2.92 -2.79 7.26
N ARG A 22 3.13 -3.86 8.04
CA ARG A 22 2.78 -3.90 9.46
C ARG A 22 3.65 -3.00 10.32
N ASP A 23 4.92 -2.87 9.95
CA ASP A 23 5.86 -1.95 10.59
C ASP A 23 5.65 -0.48 10.18
N ARG A 24 4.72 -0.25 9.24
CA ARG A 24 4.37 1.07 8.68
C ARG A 24 5.56 1.81 8.07
N THR A 25 6.64 1.11 7.69
CA THR A 25 7.82 1.75 7.10
C THR A 25 7.68 1.92 5.59
N ASP A 26 7.82 3.16 5.10
CA ASP A 26 8.10 3.39 3.68
C ASP A 26 9.58 3.70 3.50
N THR A 27 10.30 2.77 2.85
CA THR A 27 11.74 2.86 2.62
C THR A 27 12.08 3.70 1.38
N ARG A 28 11.09 4.01 0.53
CA ARG A 28 11.28 4.75 -0.72
C ARG A 28 10.94 6.23 -0.55
N TYR A 29 9.84 6.53 0.11
CA TYR A 29 9.38 7.91 0.34
C TYR A 29 9.82 8.47 1.70
N GLY A 30 10.48 7.65 2.52
CA GLY A 30 10.97 8.03 3.84
C GLY A 30 9.90 7.94 4.93
N PRO A 31 10.28 8.14 6.20
CA PRO A 31 9.38 7.98 7.33
C PRO A 31 8.34 9.10 7.34
N SER A 32 7.14 8.79 6.87
CA SER A 32 5.95 9.61 7.02
C SER A 32 4.80 8.73 7.50
N THR A 33 3.83 9.33 8.18
CA THR A 33 2.60 8.60 8.53
C THR A 33 1.76 8.50 7.25
N PRO A 34 1.39 7.29 6.79
CA PRO A 34 0.59 7.14 5.59
C PRO A 34 -0.81 7.72 5.81
N GLU A 35 -1.32 8.41 4.81
CA GLU A 35 -2.74 8.73 4.73
C GLU A 35 -3.51 7.45 4.37
N ILE A 36 -4.61 7.20 5.08
CA ILE A 36 -5.44 6.01 4.90
C ILE A 36 -6.81 6.49 4.46
N GLU A 37 -7.27 5.99 3.31
CA GLU A 37 -8.62 6.25 2.84
C GLU A 37 -9.65 5.71 3.83
N SER A 38 -10.73 6.48 4.05
CA SER A 38 -11.73 6.16 5.08
C SER A 38 -12.34 4.76 4.95
N GLU A 39 -12.51 4.27 3.71
CA GLU A 39 -13.03 2.92 3.44
C GLU A 39 -12.02 1.80 3.75
N ALA A 40 -10.73 2.11 3.77
CA ALA A 40 -9.66 1.15 4.01
C ALA A 40 -9.28 1.04 5.51
N VAL A 41 -9.76 1.95 6.37
CA VAL A 41 -9.36 2.05 7.79
C VAL A 41 -9.56 0.74 8.54
N ASP A 42 -10.74 0.12 8.42
CA ASP A 42 -11.06 -1.10 9.17
C ASP A 42 -10.23 -2.30 8.70
N ALA A 43 -10.12 -2.48 7.37
CA ALA A 43 -9.32 -3.55 6.79
C ALA A 43 -7.83 -3.39 7.15
N TYR A 44 -7.31 -2.15 7.09
CA TYR A 44 -5.92 -1.87 7.44
C TYR A 44 -5.66 -2.10 8.93
N ARG A 45 -6.57 -1.69 9.82
CA ARG A 45 -6.45 -1.95 11.26
C ARG A 45 -6.34 -3.44 11.57
N VAL A 46 -7.24 -4.25 11.00
CA VAL A 46 -7.26 -5.71 11.22
C VAL A 46 -6.01 -6.38 10.63
N PHE A 47 -5.50 -5.87 9.50
CA PHE A 47 -4.20 -6.30 8.95
C PHE A 47 -3.02 -6.03 9.89
N LEU A 48 -3.00 -4.85 10.53
CA LEU A 48 -1.98 -4.52 11.54
C LEU A 48 -2.05 -5.43 12.77
N GLU A 49 -3.24 -5.92 13.10
CA GLU A 49 -3.47 -6.89 14.17
C GLU A 49 -3.09 -8.34 13.78
N GLY A 50 -2.68 -8.57 12.52
CA GLY A 50 -2.12 -9.85 12.05
C GLY A 50 -3.00 -10.61 11.07
N ALA A 51 -4.20 -10.11 10.76
CA ALA A 51 -5.05 -10.71 9.74
C ALA A 51 -4.44 -10.59 8.33
N PRO A 52 -4.84 -11.45 7.38
CA PRO A 52 -4.53 -11.26 5.97
C PRO A 52 -5.27 -10.04 5.39
N LEU A 53 -4.72 -9.47 4.32
CA LEU A 53 -5.43 -8.49 3.51
C LEU A 53 -6.44 -9.20 2.60
N PRO A 54 -7.65 -8.66 2.42
CA PRO A 54 -8.60 -9.18 1.43
C PRO A 54 -7.97 -9.24 0.03
N GLY A 55 -8.10 -10.37 -0.66
CA GLY A 55 -7.53 -10.59 -2.00
C GLY A 55 -6.01 -10.77 -2.03
N ARG A 56 -5.36 -10.77 -0.87
CA ARG A 56 -3.92 -11.03 -0.68
C ARG A 56 -3.70 -12.02 0.46
N GLU A 57 -4.59 -13.01 0.56
CA GLU A 57 -4.56 -13.98 1.67
C GLU A 57 -3.29 -14.83 1.69
N ASN A 58 -2.62 -14.98 0.54
CA ASN A 58 -1.44 -15.83 0.37
C ASN A 58 -0.10 -15.06 0.25
N GLY A 59 -0.13 -13.72 0.39
CA GLY A 59 1.03 -12.85 0.15
C GLY A 59 1.15 -12.40 -1.29
#